data_AF-A0A8S4G6K7-F1
#
_entry.id   AF-A0A8S4G6K7-F1
#
_cell.length_a   1.000
_cell.length_b   1.000
_cell.length_c   1.000
_cell.angle_alpha   90.00
_cell.angle_beta   90.00
_cell.angle_gamma   90.00
#
_symmetry.space_group_name_H-M   'P 1'
#
loop_
_entity.id
_entity.type
_entity.pdbx_description
1 polymer ?
#
loop_
_entity_poly.entity_id
_entity_poly.type
_entity_poly.pdbx_seq_one_letter_code
_entity_poly.pdbx_strand_id
1 'polypeptide(L)'
;MERSEKLINIWNGEFPNYPLTVADLKKPHAMIGAFFQVFNRLGIDNDAVLSPPPEEERVENTTYYWDLLPIINMTRVINHVVAVLQQSDKLNITFPLTITHFLQPDAATSHSILLLLINLTAFNENRLRDIAPYEEELFGKREQVKNLEDKKNRLLELLNEQAEEKGKRAERLEKIEHDIQQFEEELKLEKEAHNEEKQALEAILEENRQLDLLLDQKKSQRDALLAEVARKKALRVYDAEDIKAQTEQAAQNMQEAEEKLNSLKTTLMQKENSMKNLQKIKPNFDLANNLLHEIMKLSEALKELELGDLDADSAEGELDVLQTELAELRHQHEELRAARAELARRHADHETKSKLQVTQLESAIREAEEKEKKSREDAKKSLEIIEEIKERTTKYAEEKKRGLEELELIERNFCEQLKSYEDALLRVKDEAQEKIEERLRGRHR
;
A
#
# COMPACT_ATOMS: atom_id res chain seq x y z
N MET A 1 74.45 -10.38 37.51
CA MET A 1 73.97 -11.70 37.04
C MET A 1 72.57 -12.00 37.59
N GLU A 2 72.35 -11.90 38.90
CA GLU A 2 71.07 -12.28 39.54
C GLU A 2 69.79 -11.58 39.01
N ARG A 3 69.87 -10.32 38.54
CA ARG A 3 68.71 -9.60 37.96
C ARG A 3 68.34 -10.08 36.56
N SER A 4 69.34 -10.39 35.73
CA SER A 4 69.13 -10.88 34.36
C SER A 4 68.56 -12.29 34.37
N GLU A 5 68.98 -13.15 35.30
CA GLU A 5 68.43 -14.50 35.48
C GLU A 5 66.96 -14.49 35.87
N LYS A 6 66.55 -13.56 36.76
CA LYS A 6 65.13 -13.38 37.13
C LYS A 6 64.27 -12.97 35.93
N LEU A 7 64.73 -12.02 35.11
CA LEU A 7 64.02 -11.62 33.88
C LEU A 7 63.90 -12.80 32.91
N ILE A 8 64.97 -13.56 32.70
CA ILE A 8 64.98 -14.69 31.78
C ILE A 8 64.01 -15.79 32.24
N ASN A 9 63.92 -16.05 33.55
CA ASN A 9 62.94 -17.00 34.08
C ASN A 9 61.50 -16.53 33.85
N ILE A 10 61.22 -15.23 34.03
CA ILE A 10 59.90 -14.64 33.74
C ILE A 10 59.61 -14.73 32.24
N TRP A 11 60.57 -14.35 31.40
CA TRP A 11 60.47 -14.42 29.94
C TRP A 11 60.15 -15.85 29.46
N ASN A 12 60.92 -16.84 29.90
CA ASN A 12 60.73 -18.23 29.48
C ASN A 12 59.39 -18.82 29.96
N GLY A 13 58.81 -18.28 31.04
CA GLY A 13 57.47 -18.63 31.49
C GLY A 13 56.37 -18.03 30.60
N GLU A 14 56.52 -16.75 30.21
CA GLU A 14 55.54 -16.03 29.39
C GLU A 14 55.63 -16.36 27.89
N PHE A 15 56.81 -16.65 27.38
CA PHE A 15 57.10 -16.93 25.97
C PHE A 15 57.80 -18.29 25.81
N PRO A 16 57.12 -19.42 26.08
CA PRO A 16 57.73 -20.75 26.03
C PRO A 16 58.22 -21.15 24.63
N ASN A 17 57.63 -20.54 23.59
CA ASN A 17 57.96 -20.81 22.18
C ASN A 17 59.26 -20.13 21.72
N TYR A 18 59.83 -19.21 22.52
CA TYR A 18 61.07 -18.52 22.20
C TYR A 18 61.94 -18.34 23.45
N PRO A 19 62.54 -19.42 23.98
CA PRO A 19 63.32 -19.35 25.21
C PRO A 19 64.62 -18.57 25.00
N LEU A 20 64.98 -17.74 25.99
CA LEU A 20 66.21 -16.96 26.01
C LEU A 20 67.14 -17.45 27.13
N THR A 21 68.44 -17.25 26.92
CA THR A 21 69.48 -17.35 27.95
C THR A 21 70.10 -15.98 28.24
N VAL A 22 70.82 -15.85 29.36
CA VAL A 22 71.51 -14.59 29.71
C VAL A 22 72.55 -14.18 28.65
N ALA A 23 73.13 -15.14 27.93
CA ALA A 23 74.07 -14.86 26.84
C ALA A 23 73.38 -14.28 25.60
N ASP A 24 72.10 -14.57 25.41
CA ASP A 24 71.33 -14.12 24.25
C ASP A 24 70.95 -12.63 24.34
N LEU A 25 70.96 -12.06 25.54
CA LEU A 25 70.78 -10.61 25.76
C LEU A 25 71.87 -9.74 25.10
N LYS A 26 72.96 -10.36 24.62
CA LYS A 26 74.04 -9.69 23.87
C LYS A 26 74.02 -10.01 22.37
N LYS A 27 73.04 -10.80 21.90
CA LYS A 27 72.95 -11.23 20.51
C LYS A 27 71.82 -10.48 19.80
N PRO A 28 72.11 -9.66 18.77
CA PRO A 28 71.10 -8.91 18.01
C PRO A 28 69.92 -9.75 17.55
N HIS A 29 70.20 -10.89 16.89
CA HIS A 29 69.16 -11.75 16.32
C HIS A 29 68.19 -12.33 17.37
N ALA A 30 68.72 -12.69 18.54
CA ALA A 30 67.90 -13.23 19.63
C ALA A 30 66.99 -12.15 20.23
N MET A 31 67.52 -10.93 20.36
CA MET A 31 66.76 -9.79 20.86
C MET A 31 65.67 -9.34 19.88
N ILE A 32 65.97 -9.30 18.58
CA ILE A 32 64.99 -8.99 17.53
C ILE A 32 63.85 -10.01 17.54
N GLY A 33 64.19 -11.31 17.60
CA GLY A 33 63.19 -12.36 17.72
C GLY A 33 62.31 -12.21 18.96
N ALA A 34 62.92 -11.87 20.11
CA ALA A 34 62.18 -11.58 21.34
C ALA A 34 61.23 -10.39 21.19
N PHE A 35 61.67 -9.28 20.58
CA PHE A 35 60.79 -8.12 20.38
C PHE A 35 59.58 -8.43 19.49
N PHE A 36 59.74 -9.23 18.45
CA PHE A 36 58.61 -9.67 17.62
C PHE A 36 57.60 -10.54 18.37
N GLN A 37 58.04 -11.35 19.34
CA GLN A 37 57.11 -12.11 20.19
C GLN A 37 56.25 -11.16 21.05
N VAL A 38 56.86 -10.10 21.58
CA VAL A 38 56.13 -9.08 22.34
C VAL A 38 55.17 -8.31 21.42
N PHE A 39 55.62 -7.89 20.24
CA PHE A 39 54.78 -7.16 19.28
C PHE A 39 53.54 -7.94 18.87
N ASN A 40 53.69 -9.23 18.54
CA ASN A 40 52.56 -10.12 18.27
C ASN A 40 51.55 -10.13 19.42
N ARG A 41 52.02 -10.23 20.67
CA ARG A 41 51.16 -10.28 21.85
C ARG A 41 50.49 -8.93 22.16
N LEU A 42 51.08 -7.83 21.72
CA LEU A 42 50.50 -6.48 21.79
C LEU A 42 49.59 -6.16 20.59
N GLY A 43 49.48 -7.05 19.59
CA GLY A 43 48.73 -6.80 18.37
C GLY A 43 49.41 -5.80 17.42
N ILE A 44 50.72 -5.59 17.55
CA ILE A 44 51.52 -4.80 16.62
C ILE A 44 51.89 -5.71 15.45
N ASP A 45 51.49 -5.29 14.25
CA ASP A 45 51.73 -6.05 13.02
C ASP A 45 53.23 -6.10 12.67
N ASN A 46 53.81 -7.30 12.76
CA ASN A 46 55.21 -7.52 12.41
C ASN A 46 55.49 -7.29 10.93
N ASP A 47 54.54 -7.57 10.04
CA ASP A 47 54.71 -7.36 8.61
C ASP A 47 54.81 -5.86 8.31
N ALA A 48 54.04 -5.04 9.01
CA ALA A 48 54.16 -3.58 8.95
C ALA A 48 55.52 -3.08 9.47
N VAL A 49 56.08 -3.70 10.53
CA VAL A 49 57.41 -3.34 11.06
C VAL A 49 58.53 -3.69 10.07
N LEU A 50 58.40 -4.82 9.38
CA LEU A 50 59.36 -5.28 8.37
C LEU A 50 59.18 -4.60 7.02
N SER A 51 58.04 -3.95 6.78
CA SER A 51 57.72 -3.36 5.49
C SER A 51 58.65 -2.19 5.15
N PRO A 52 59.10 -2.11 3.88
CA PRO A 52 59.77 -0.92 3.38
C PRO A 52 58.80 0.27 3.38
N PRO A 53 59.29 1.52 3.40
CA PRO A 53 58.45 2.71 3.29
C PRO A 53 57.58 2.67 2.02
N PRO A 54 56.46 3.41 1.99
CA PRO A 54 55.58 3.52 0.82
C PRO A 54 56.37 3.87 -0.45
N GLU A 55 55.95 3.37 -1.61
CA GLU A 55 56.67 3.56 -2.88
C GLU A 55 56.92 5.02 -3.23
N GLU A 56 55.98 5.89 -2.84
CA GLU A 56 56.02 7.34 -3.04
C GLU A 56 57.16 8.03 -2.27
N GLU A 57 57.65 7.42 -1.19
CA GLU A 57 58.73 7.96 -0.33
C GLU A 57 60.09 7.29 -0.60
N ARG A 58 60.16 6.33 -1.52
CA ARG A 58 61.41 5.61 -1.84
C ARG A 58 62.28 6.48 -2.75
N VAL A 59 63.52 6.70 -2.31
CA VAL A 59 64.57 7.32 -3.11
C VAL A 59 65.48 6.21 -3.66
N GLU A 60 66.22 6.48 -4.73
CA GLU A 60 67.20 5.55 -5.33
C GLU A 60 68.18 4.95 -4.30
N ASN A 61 68.44 5.68 -3.21
CA ASN A 61 69.33 5.24 -2.13
C ASN A 61 68.66 4.35 -1.07
N THR A 62 67.32 4.28 -1.02
CA THR A 62 66.57 3.55 0.03
C THR A 62 66.84 2.05 -0.02
N THR A 63 67.08 1.49 -1.21
CA THR A 63 67.36 0.07 -1.41
C THR A 63 68.65 -0.39 -0.72
N TYR A 64 69.65 0.49 -0.58
CA TYR A 64 70.92 0.16 0.09
C TYR A 64 70.78 0.00 1.62
N TYR A 65 69.67 0.46 2.19
CA TYR A 65 69.43 0.44 3.65
C TYR A 65 68.29 -0.48 4.05
N TRP A 66 67.75 -1.30 3.13
CA TRP A 66 66.63 -2.20 3.41
C TRP A 66 66.89 -3.12 4.61
N ASP A 67 68.12 -3.61 4.79
CA ASP A 67 68.49 -4.47 5.93
C ASP A 67 68.42 -3.75 7.29
N LEU A 68 68.56 -2.42 7.30
CA LEU A 68 68.48 -1.60 8.52
C LEU A 68 67.07 -1.11 8.81
N LEU A 69 66.16 -1.11 7.83
CA LEU A 69 64.80 -0.61 7.99
C LEU A 69 64.01 -1.32 9.09
N PRO A 70 64.01 -2.67 9.21
CA PRO A 70 63.39 -3.36 10.33
C PRO A 70 63.85 -2.84 11.69
N ILE A 71 65.15 -2.58 11.82
CA ILE A 71 65.75 -2.12 13.08
C ILE A 71 65.37 -0.67 13.37
N ILE A 72 65.34 0.18 12.34
CA ILE A 72 64.85 1.56 12.45
C ILE A 72 63.38 1.58 12.85
N ASN A 73 62.55 0.75 12.23
CA ASN A 73 61.11 0.64 12.51
C ASN A 73 60.86 0.11 13.91
N MET A 74 61.54 -0.96 14.34
CA MET A 74 61.48 -1.46 15.73
C MET A 74 61.86 -0.39 16.75
N THR A 75 62.94 0.37 16.46
CA THR A 75 63.37 1.49 17.32
C THR A 75 62.28 2.56 17.42
N ARG A 76 61.64 2.91 16.30
CA ARG A 76 60.52 3.86 16.26
C ARG A 76 59.31 3.38 17.04
N VAL A 77 58.91 2.12 16.86
CA VAL A 77 57.76 1.52 17.57
C VAL A 77 57.99 1.57 19.08
N ILE A 78 59.14 1.11 19.56
CA ILE A 78 59.40 1.07 21.01
C ILE A 78 59.54 2.48 21.58
N ASN A 79 60.17 3.41 20.87
CA ASN A 79 60.22 4.81 21.30
C ASN A 79 58.84 5.47 21.34
N HIS A 80 57.96 5.15 20.39
CA HIS A 80 56.59 5.63 20.42
C HIS A 80 55.82 5.09 21.63
N VAL A 81 55.96 3.79 21.93
CA VAL A 81 55.40 3.17 23.14
C VAL A 81 55.91 3.86 24.40
N VAL A 82 57.22 4.11 24.50
CA VAL A 82 57.83 4.83 25.63
C VAL A 82 57.27 6.25 25.74
N ALA A 83 57.12 6.98 24.63
CA ALA A 83 56.59 8.33 24.62
C ALA A 83 55.12 8.39 25.09
N VAL A 84 54.28 7.44 24.66
CA VAL A 84 52.90 7.33 25.13
C VAL A 84 52.84 7.02 26.62
N LEU A 85 53.71 6.14 27.13
CA LEU A 85 53.79 5.85 28.56
C LEU A 85 54.26 7.07 29.39
N GLN A 86 55.14 7.91 28.84
CA GLN A 86 55.59 9.15 29.50
C GLN A 86 54.50 10.21 29.62
N GLN A 87 53.56 10.29 28.66
CA GLN A 87 52.42 11.23 28.75
C GLN A 87 51.49 10.92 29.94
N SER A 88 51.60 9.71 30.51
CA SER A 88 50.79 9.27 31.65
C SER A 88 51.41 9.59 33.02
N ASP A 89 52.15 10.70 33.19
CA ASP A 89 52.68 11.29 34.45
C ASP A 89 53.38 10.37 35.48
N LYS A 90 53.55 9.08 35.18
CA LYS A 90 53.92 8.04 36.16
C LYS A 90 55.28 7.42 35.92
N LEU A 91 55.94 7.72 34.80
CA LEU A 91 57.20 7.09 34.38
C LEU A 91 58.19 8.11 33.81
N ASN A 92 59.16 8.53 34.63
CA ASN A 92 60.36 9.26 34.20
C ASN A 92 61.37 8.30 33.54
N ILE A 93 61.06 7.80 32.35
CA ILE A 93 62.03 7.02 31.56
C ILE A 93 62.79 8.00 30.66
N THR A 94 64.03 8.33 31.01
CA THR A 94 64.83 9.33 30.28
C THR A 94 65.86 8.67 29.37
N PHE A 95 65.43 7.88 28.38
CA PHE A 95 66.37 7.34 27.39
C PHE A 95 65.69 7.09 26.04
N PRO A 96 65.98 7.89 24.99
CA PRO A 96 65.56 7.53 23.64
C PRO A 96 66.37 6.32 23.19
N LEU A 97 65.69 5.24 22.81
CA LEU A 97 66.36 4.09 22.21
C LEU A 97 66.89 4.51 20.84
N THR A 98 68.15 4.19 20.60
CA THR A 98 68.80 4.37 19.31
C THR A 98 69.01 3.01 18.63
N ILE A 99 69.20 3.03 17.32
CA ILE A 99 69.45 1.86 16.47
C ILE A 99 70.63 1.01 16.99
N THR A 100 71.63 1.64 17.62
CA THR A 100 72.81 0.96 18.19
C THR A 100 72.45 -0.03 19.29
N HIS A 101 71.37 0.21 20.06
CA HIS A 101 70.91 -0.72 21.10
C HIS A 101 70.41 -2.05 20.53
N PHE A 102 70.06 -2.09 19.24
CA PHE A 102 69.60 -3.30 18.55
C PHE A 102 70.73 -3.95 17.74
N LEU A 103 71.60 -3.14 17.12
CA LEU A 103 72.76 -3.64 16.36
C LEU A 103 73.90 -4.16 17.26
N GLN A 104 74.07 -3.55 18.43
CA GLN A 104 75.11 -3.89 19.40
C GLN A 104 74.49 -3.93 20.81
N PRO A 105 73.61 -4.90 21.09
CA PRO A 105 72.93 -4.99 22.38
C PRO A 105 73.93 -5.31 23.48
N ASP A 106 73.85 -4.55 24.57
CA ASP A 106 74.46 -4.92 25.83
C ASP A 106 73.42 -5.59 26.75
N ALA A 107 73.89 -6.34 27.74
CA ALA A 107 72.99 -7.09 28.60
C ALA A 107 72.11 -6.20 29.50
N ALA A 108 72.53 -4.97 29.80
CA ALA A 108 71.80 -4.05 30.68
C ALA A 108 70.70 -3.31 29.92
N THR A 109 70.98 -2.85 28.69
CA THR A 109 70.03 -2.17 27.82
C THR A 109 68.99 -3.16 27.31
N SER A 110 69.40 -4.34 26.84
CA SER A 110 68.48 -5.41 26.43
C SER A 110 67.56 -5.86 27.57
N HIS A 111 68.10 -6.01 28.78
CA HIS A 111 67.31 -6.31 29.97
C HIS A 111 66.26 -5.23 30.26
N SER A 112 66.64 -3.96 30.16
CA SER A 112 65.74 -2.84 30.45
C SER A 112 64.61 -2.72 29.43
N ILE A 113 64.92 -2.89 28.14
CA ILE A 113 63.95 -2.84 27.05
C ILE A 113 62.95 -4.01 27.18
N LEU A 114 63.45 -5.25 27.36
CA LEU A 114 62.57 -6.41 27.53
C LEU A 114 61.71 -6.31 28.77
N LEU A 115 62.26 -5.87 29.91
CA LEU A 115 61.49 -5.71 31.14
C LEU A 115 60.33 -4.71 30.95
N LEU A 116 60.58 -3.58 30.29
CA LEU A 116 59.55 -2.60 29.96
C LEU A 116 58.43 -3.24 29.12
N LEU A 117 58.81 -3.92 28.04
CA LEU A 117 57.87 -4.51 27.09
C LEU A 117 57.05 -5.66 27.71
N ILE A 118 57.67 -6.52 28.53
CA ILE A 118 56.97 -7.59 29.26
C ILE A 118 55.97 -7.01 30.27
N ASN A 119 56.36 -5.96 30.99
CA ASN A 119 55.45 -5.31 31.93
C ASN A 119 54.25 -4.68 31.20
N LEU A 120 54.48 -4.14 30.00
CA LEU A 120 53.41 -3.62 29.15
C LEU A 120 52.45 -4.73 28.69
N THR A 121 52.97 -5.88 28.24
CA THR A 121 52.12 -7.02 27.87
C THR A 121 51.29 -7.51 29.05
N ALA A 122 51.89 -7.65 30.23
CA ALA A 122 51.18 -8.06 31.44
C ALA A 122 50.13 -7.05 31.87
N PHE A 123 50.42 -5.74 31.73
CA PHE A 123 49.44 -4.69 31.99
C PHE A 123 48.25 -4.77 31.02
N ASN A 124 48.53 -4.92 29.72
CA ASN A 124 47.50 -4.99 28.69
C ASN A 124 46.57 -6.19 28.90
N GLU A 125 47.12 -7.37 29.21
CA GLU A 125 46.32 -8.57 29.49
C GLU A 125 45.41 -8.40 30.70
N ASN A 126 45.89 -7.75 31.76
CA ASN A 126 45.06 -7.46 32.92
C ASN A 126 43.94 -6.46 32.57
N ARG A 127 44.19 -5.48 31.70
CA ARG A 127 43.15 -4.56 31.21
C ARG A 127 42.14 -5.27 30.30
N LEU A 128 42.59 -6.17 29.42
CA LEU A 128 41.72 -6.96 28.56
C LEU A 128 40.81 -7.88 29.38
N ARG A 129 41.30 -8.46 30.48
CA ARG A 129 40.46 -9.24 31.42
C ARG A 129 39.35 -8.41 32.05
N ASP A 130 39.61 -7.13 32.36
CA ASP A 130 38.57 -6.22 32.87
C ASP A 130 37.52 -5.88 31.81
N ILE A 131 37.88 -5.89 30.51
CA ILE A 131 37.00 -5.53 29.39
C ILE A 131 36.20 -6.74 28.87
N ALA A 132 36.77 -7.95 28.97
CA ALA A 132 36.16 -9.21 28.50
C ALA A 132 34.66 -9.39 28.83
N PRO A 133 34.15 -9.14 30.06
CA PRO A 133 32.72 -9.32 30.35
C PRO A 133 31.82 -8.39 29.53
N TYR A 134 32.27 -7.17 29.22
CA TYR A 134 31.52 -6.23 28.40
C TYR A 134 31.51 -6.64 26.92
N GLU A 135 32.61 -7.23 26.46
CA GLU A 135 32.71 -7.78 25.10
C GLU A 135 31.75 -8.97 24.92
N GLU A 136 31.71 -9.90 25.89
CA GLU A 136 30.75 -11.02 25.90
C GLU A 136 29.29 -10.53 25.90
N GLU A 137 28.97 -9.51 26.69
CA GLU A 137 27.63 -8.91 26.70
C GLU A 137 27.27 -8.33 25.32
N LEU A 138 28.21 -7.61 24.69
CA LEU A 138 28.00 -6.99 23.38
C LEU A 138 27.76 -8.05 22.29
N PHE A 139 28.52 -9.15 22.30
CA PHE A 139 28.28 -10.28 21.40
C PHE A 139 26.93 -10.96 21.66
N GLY A 140 26.53 -11.13 22.92
CA GLY A 140 25.20 -11.66 23.26
C GLY A 140 24.07 -10.76 22.76
N LYS A 141 24.23 -9.43 22.87
CA LYS A 141 23.25 -8.46 22.31
C LYS A 141 23.19 -8.51 20.78
N ARG A 142 24.33 -8.71 20.11
CA ARG A 142 24.37 -8.86 18.65
C ARG A 142 23.52 -10.05 18.18
N GLU A 143 23.56 -11.17 18.90
CA GLU A 143 22.73 -12.35 18.58
C GLU A 143 21.24 -12.07 18.80
N GLN A 144 20.88 -11.35 19.87
CA GLN A 144 19.50 -10.91 20.12
C GLN A 144 18.97 -10.01 19.00
N VAL A 145 19.78 -9.06 18.53
CA VAL A 145 19.43 -8.18 17.40
C VAL A 145 19.20 -8.99 16.13
N LYS A 146 20.09 -9.92 15.82
CA LYS A 146 19.94 -10.81 14.64
C LYS A 146 18.62 -11.61 14.70
N ASN A 147 18.30 -12.19 15.87
CA ASN A 147 17.05 -12.92 16.05
C ASN A 147 15.80 -12.04 15.89
N LEU A 148 15.88 -10.76 16.26
CA LEU A 148 14.79 -9.80 16.05
C LEU A 148 14.66 -9.39 14.57
N GLU A 149 15.79 -9.22 13.87
CA GLU A 149 15.80 -8.98 12.42
C GLU A 149 15.17 -10.13 11.65
N ASP A 150 15.51 -11.39 11.98
CA ASP A 150 14.93 -12.57 11.35
C ASP A 150 13.41 -12.66 11.59
N LYS A 151 12.95 -12.37 12.82
CA LYS A 151 11.51 -12.31 13.14
C LYS A 151 10.79 -11.20 12.38
N LYS A 152 11.39 -10.02 12.26
CA LYS A 152 10.84 -8.90 11.48
C LYS A 152 10.67 -9.30 10.02
N ASN A 153 11.69 -9.92 9.42
CA ASN A 153 11.66 -10.34 8.02
C ASN A 153 10.54 -11.36 7.78
N ARG A 154 10.41 -12.36 8.66
CA ARG A 154 9.32 -13.35 8.57
C ARG A 154 7.93 -12.72 8.70
N LEU A 155 7.76 -11.71 9.55
CA LEU A 155 6.48 -10.99 9.66
C LEU A 155 6.17 -10.18 8.40
N LEU A 156 7.18 -9.61 7.74
CA LEU A 156 7.00 -8.91 6.46
C LEU A 156 6.59 -9.88 5.34
N GLU A 157 7.16 -11.08 5.29
CA GLU A 157 6.74 -12.12 4.34
C GLU A 157 5.26 -12.49 4.54
N LEU A 158 4.84 -12.78 5.77
CA LEU A 158 3.43 -13.08 6.08
C LEU A 158 2.48 -11.93 5.74
N LEU A 159 2.91 -10.68 5.96
CA LEU A 159 2.12 -9.50 5.61
C LEU A 159 1.94 -9.38 4.08
N ASN A 160 2.99 -9.66 3.31
CA ASN A 160 2.94 -9.65 1.85
C ASN A 160 2.02 -10.76 1.32
N GLU A 161 2.10 -11.98 1.87
CA GLU A 161 1.20 -13.08 1.53
C GLU A 161 -0.26 -12.70 1.79
N GLN A 162 -0.55 -12.11 2.96
CA GLN A 162 -1.90 -11.67 3.29
C GLN A 162 -2.41 -10.56 2.35
N ALA A 163 -1.53 -9.64 1.93
CA ALA A 163 -1.88 -8.60 0.96
C ALA A 163 -2.21 -9.20 -0.42
N GLU A 164 -1.43 -10.19 -0.88
CA GLU A 164 -1.67 -10.90 -2.13
C GLU A 164 -3.00 -11.67 -2.11
N GLU A 165 -3.29 -12.38 -1.01
CA GLU A 165 -4.57 -13.08 -0.85
C GLU A 165 -5.76 -12.13 -0.83
N LYS A 166 -5.64 -10.97 -0.17
CA LYS A 166 -6.67 -9.92 -0.20
C LYS A 166 -6.88 -9.38 -1.61
N GLY A 167 -5.81 -9.17 -2.39
CA GLY A 167 -5.89 -8.79 -3.79
C GLY A 167 -6.65 -9.83 -4.62
N LYS A 168 -6.27 -11.10 -4.54
CA LYS A 168 -6.96 -12.22 -5.22
C LYS A 168 -8.41 -12.38 -4.77
N ARG A 169 -8.75 -12.02 -3.53
CA ARG A 169 -10.14 -12.05 -3.04
C ARG A 169 -10.95 -10.89 -3.61
N ALA A 170 -10.37 -9.69 -3.69
CA ALA A 170 -11.02 -8.53 -4.31
C ALA A 170 -11.31 -8.79 -5.80
N GLU A 171 -10.34 -9.31 -6.55
CA GLU A 171 -10.54 -9.67 -7.97
C GLU A 171 -11.65 -10.73 -8.16
N ARG A 172 -11.74 -11.71 -7.25
CA ARG A 172 -12.82 -12.70 -7.27
C ARG A 172 -14.18 -12.09 -6.98
N LEU A 173 -14.25 -11.14 -6.04
CA LEU A 173 -15.50 -10.44 -5.73
C LEU A 173 -15.95 -9.56 -6.89
N GLU A 174 -15.04 -8.86 -7.55
CA GLU A 174 -15.34 -8.03 -8.72
C GLU A 174 -15.90 -8.87 -9.89
N LYS A 175 -15.33 -10.06 -10.14
CA LYS A 175 -15.87 -11.00 -11.12
C LYS A 175 -17.29 -11.47 -10.76
N ILE A 176 -17.51 -11.83 -9.50
CA ILE A 176 -18.84 -12.26 -9.04
C ILE A 176 -19.86 -11.11 -9.17
N GLU A 177 -19.47 -9.88 -8.85
CA GLU A 177 -20.33 -8.71 -8.97
C GLU A 177 -20.69 -8.42 -10.43
N HIS A 178 -19.73 -8.58 -11.35
CA HIS A 178 -19.98 -8.50 -12.78
C HIS A 178 -20.94 -9.59 -13.27
N ASP A 179 -20.74 -10.85 -12.85
CA ASP A 179 -21.61 -11.97 -13.20
C ASP A 179 -23.04 -11.76 -12.67
N ILE A 180 -23.19 -11.24 -11.43
CA ILE A 180 -24.50 -10.88 -10.87
C ILE A 180 -25.21 -9.84 -11.72
N GLN A 181 -24.50 -8.78 -12.14
CA GLN A 181 -25.08 -7.75 -13.01
C GLN A 181 -25.54 -8.32 -14.35
N GLN A 182 -24.75 -9.21 -14.97
CA GLN A 182 -25.16 -9.89 -16.20
C GLN A 182 -26.42 -10.73 -15.99
N PHE A 183 -26.48 -11.54 -14.92
CA PHE A 183 -27.67 -12.34 -14.62
C PHE A 183 -28.90 -11.49 -14.28
N GLU A 184 -28.72 -10.33 -13.65
CA GLU A 184 -29.82 -9.38 -13.39
C GLU A 184 -30.36 -8.79 -14.70
N GLU A 185 -29.48 -8.46 -15.66
CA GLU A 185 -29.88 -8.00 -17.00
C GLU A 185 -30.59 -9.10 -17.79
N GLU A 186 -30.06 -10.32 -17.81
CA GLU A 186 -30.70 -11.47 -18.45
C GLU A 186 -32.10 -11.75 -17.87
N LEU A 187 -32.21 -11.76 -16.53
CA LEU A 187 -33.49 -11.95 -15.84
C LEU A 187 -34.49 -10.85 -16.17
N LYS A 188 -34.03 -9.61 -16.35
CA LYS A 188 -34.89 -8.50 -16.75
C LYS A 188 -35.43 -8.70 -18.16
N LEU A 189 -34.57 -9.08 -19.11
CA LEU A 189 -34.96 -9.37 -20.48
C LEU A 189 -35.95 -10.55 -20.56
N GLU A 190 -35.72 -11.61 -19.79
CA GLU A 190 -36.62 -12.77 -19.74
C GLU A 190 -37.99 -12.40 -19.15
N LYS A 191 -38.03 -11.54 -18.12
CA LYS A 191 -39.30 -11.02 -17.57
C LYS A 191 -40.05 -10.14 -18.56
N GLU A 192 -39.34 -9.30 -19.30
CA GLU A 192 -39.94 -8.48 -20.37
C GLU A 192 -40.55 -9.36 -21.46
N ALA A 193 -39.80 -10.35 -21.95
CA ALA A 193 -40.28 -11.33 -22.94
C ALA A 193 -41.50 -12.13 -22.42
N HIS A 194 -41.45 -12.63 -21.18
CA HIS A 194 -42.57 -13.35 -20.59
C HIS A 194 -43.81 -12.45 -20.46
N ASN A 195 -43.65 -11.16 -20.16
CA ASN A 195 -44.77 -10.23 -20.06
C ASN A 195 -45.40 -9.96 -21.43
N GLU A 196 -44.59 -9.85 -22.49
CA GLU A 196 -45.06 -9.75 -23.87
C GLU A 196 -45.85 -11.00 -24.28
N GLU A 197 -45.31 -12.19 -24.01
CA GLU A 197 -46.02 -13.46 -24.27
C GLU A 197 -47.33 -13.55 -23.51
N LYS A 198 -47.35 -13.15 -22.24
CA LYS A 198 -48.57 -13.12 -21.42
C LYS A 198 -49.62 -12.19 -22.01
N GLN A 199 -49.24 -10.98 -22.43
CA GLN A 199 -50.17 -10.03 -23.06
C GLN A 199 -50.73 -10.57 -24.38
N ALA A 200 -49.90 -11.22 -25.20
CA ALA A 200 -50.34 -11.87 -26.43
C ALA A 200 -51.34 -13.00 -26.14
N LEU A 201 -51.09 -13.80 -25.09
CA LEU A 201 -51.97 -14.90 -24.69
C LEU A 201 -53.32 -14.37 -24.15
N GLU A 202 -53.30 -13.29 -23.36
CA GLU A 202 -54.52 -12.63 -22.86
C GLU A 202 -55.37 -12.08 -24.02
N ALA A 203 -54.74 -11.48 -25.04
CA ALA A 203 -55.44 -11.01 -26.23
C ALA A 203 -56.14 -12.15 -27.00
N ILE A 204 -55.46 -13.28 -27.18
CA ILE A 204 -56.04 -14.48 -27.83
C ILE A 204 -57.20 -15.05 -26.99
N LEU A 205 -57.07 -15.09 -25.67
CA LEU A 205 -58.14 -15.56 -24.79
C LEU A 205 -59.39 -14.66 -24.88
N GLU A 206 -59.21 -13.35 -24.96
CA GLU A 206 -60.32 -12.42 -25.11
C GLU A 206 -60.98 -12.52 -26.48
N GLU A 207 -60.20 -12.70 -27.56
CA GLU A 207 -60.72 -13.00 -28.89
C GLU A 207 -61.55 -14.29 -28.90
N ASN A 208 -61.06 -15.37 -28.26
CA ASN A 208 -61.80 -16.61 -28.13
C ASN A 208 -63.13 -16.43 -27.37
N ARG A 209 -63.14 -15.67 -26.27
CA ARG A 209 -64.38 -15.36 -25.54
C ARG A 209 -65.39 -14.60 -26.40
N GLN A 210 -64.92 -13.65 -27.21
CA GLN A 210 -65.78 -12.93 -28.14
C GLN A 210 -66.35 -13.86 -29.21
N LEU A 211 -65.54 -14.77 -29.75
CA LEU A 211 -65.99 -15.78 -30.71
C LEU A 211 -67.04 -16.72 -30.11
N ASP A 212 -66.85 -17.17 -28.86
CA ASP A 212 -67.83 -18.02 -28.15
C ASP A 212 -69.18 -17.30 -27.95
N LEU A 213 -69.14 -16.03 -27.51
CA LEU A 213 -70.34 -15.18 -27.40
C LEU A 213 -71.07 -15.05 -28.75
N LEU A 214 -70.32 -14.82 -29.83
CA LEU A 214 -70.87 -14.67 -31.17
C LEU A 214 -71.47 -15.99 -31.68
N LEU A 215 -70.81 -17.11 -31.38
CA LEU A 215 -71.28 -18.45 -31.72
C LEU A 215 -72.59 -18.79 -31.00
N ASP A 216 -72.72 -18.45 -29.72
CA ASP A 216 -73.96 -18.65 -28.96
C ASP A 216 -75.10 -17.74 -29.45
N GLN A 217 -74.80 -16.50 -29.82
CA GLN A 217 -75.78 -15.63 -30.49
C GLN A 217 -76.27 -16.25 -31.81
N LYS A 218 -75.37 -16.81 -32.63
CA LYS A 218 -75.73 -17.46 -33.90
C LYS A 218 -76.54 -18.74 -33.69
N LYS A 219 -76.23 -19.54 -32.67
CA LYS A 219 -77.05 -20.71 -32.28
C LYS A 219 -78.48 -20.28 -31.90
N SER A 220 -78.61 -19.26 -31.05
CA SER A 220 -79.92 -18.72 -30.65
C SER A 220 -80.74 -18.20 -31.84
N GLN A 221 -80.09 -17.46 -32.75
CA GLN A 221 -80.73 -16.99 -34.01
C GLN A 221 -81.21 -18.15 -34.88
N ARG A 222 -80.38 -19.19 -35.04
CA ARG A 222 -80.77 -20.41 -35.79
C ARG A 222 -82.00 -21.07 -35.16
N ASP A 223 -82.01 -21.24 -33.84
CA ASP A 223 -83.09 -21.92 -33.14
C ASP A 223 -84.41 -21.13 -33.23
N ALA A 224 -84.34 -19.80 -33.13
CA ALA A 224 -85.48 -18.91 -33.35
C ALA A 224 -86.05 -19.03 -34.78
N LEU A 225 -85.19 -19.06 -35.80
CA LEU A 225 -85.61 -19.23 -37.20
C LEU A 225 -86.25 -20.62 -37.43
N LEU A 226 -85.68 -21.68 -36.86
CA LEU A 226 -86.25 -23.02 -36.94
C LEU A 226 -87.65 -23.08 -36.31
N ALA A 227 -87.84 -22.44 -35.16
CA ALA A 227 -89.14 -22.33 -34.49
C ALA A 227 -90.16 -21.56 -35.35
N GLU A 228 -89.75 -20.45 -35.99
CA GLU A 228 -90.62 -19.68 -36.87
C GLU A 228 -91.01 -20.46 -38.13
N VAL A 229 -90.07 -21.18 -38.74
CA VAL A 229 -90.34 -22.07 -39.89
C VAL A 229 -91.32 -23.17 -39.51
N ALA A 230 -91.17 -23.79 -38.33
CA ALA A 230 -92.11 -24.78 -37.83
C ALA A 230 -93.51 -24.19 -37.64
N ARG A 231 -93.61 -22.99 -37.05
CA ARG A 231 -94.88 -22.26 -36.86
C ARG A 231 -95.57 -21.95 -38.19
N LYS A 232 -94.83 -21.43 -39.17
CA LYS A 232 -95.36 -21.12 -40.52
C LYS A 232 -95.75 -22.36 -41.32
N LYS A 233 -95.08 -23.50 -41.09
CA LYS A 233 -95.51 -24.79 -41.65
C LYS A 233 -96.82 -25.28 -41.02
N ALA A 234 -96.99 -25.12 -39.72
CA ALA A 234 -98.22 -25.49 -39.02
C ALA A 234 -99.44 -24.62 -39.41
N LEU A 235 -99.20 -23.36 -39.80
CA LEU A 235 -100.24 -22.41 -40.23
C LEU A 235 -100.59 -22.49 -41.72
N ARG A 236 -100.10 -23.50 -42.46
CA ARG A 236 -100.32 -23.62 -43.89
C ARG A 236 -101.65 -24.35 -44.16
N VAL A 237 -102.63 -23.62 -44.68
CA VAL A 237 -104.03 -24.05 -44.89
C VAL A 237 -104.26 -24.53 -46.33
N TYR A 238 -105.11 -25.55 -46.53
CA TYR A 238 -105.37 -26.15 -47.85
C TYR A 238 -106.85 -26.08 -48.34
N ASP A 239 -107.86 -25.80 -47.51
CA ASP A 239 -109.28 -25.82 -47.93
C ASP A 239 -110.15 -24.67 -47.36
N ALA A 240 -111.30 -24.43 -48.00
CA ALA A 240 -112.21 -23.31 -47.71
C ALA A 240 -112.96 -23.41 -46.35
N GLU A 241 -113.06 -24.61 -45.76
CA GLU A 241 -113.63 -24.80 -44.42
C GLU A 241 -112.68 -24.35 -43.30
N ASP A 242 -111.37 -24.43 -43.50
CA ASP A 242 -110.36 -23.91 -42.57
C ASP A 242 -110.36 -22.38 -42.50
N ILE A 243 -110.73 -21.71 -43.60
CA ILE A 243 -110.90 -20.25 -43.63
C ILE A 243 -112.10 -19.85 -42.76
N LYS A 244 -113.20 -20.63 -42.81
CA LYS A 244 -114.36 -20.42 -41.94
C LYS A 244 -114.03 -20.65 -40.47
N ALA A 245 -113.33 -21.75 -40.16
CA ALA A 245 -112.87 -22.05 -38.81
C ALA A 245 -111.89 -20.97 -38.28
N GLN A 246 -111.00 -20.43 -39.13
CA GLN A 246 -110.15 -19.28 -38.76
C GLN A 246 -110.97 -18.00 -38.57
N THR A 247 -112.02 -17.74 -39.35
CA THR A 247 -112.87 -16.56 -39.12
C THR A 247 -113.70 -16.67 -37.85
N GLU A 248 -114.21 -17.85 -37.49
CA GLU A 248 -114.92 -18.09 -36.22
C GLU A 248 -113.97 -18.06 -35.02
N GLN A 249 -112.77 -18.64 -35.14
CA GLN A 249 -111.72 -18.54 -34.13
C GLN A 249 -111.21 -17.09 -33.99
N ALA A 250 -111.10 -16.32 -35.08
CA ALA A 250 -110.74 -14.91 -35.05
C ALA A 250 -111.84 -14.06 -34.41
N ALA A 251 -113.12 -14.37 -34.65
CA ALA A 251 -114.26 -13.71 -34.00
C ALA A 251 -114.31 -14.03 -32.50
N GLN A 252 -114.09 -15.29 -32.09
CA GLN A 252 -113.96 -15.68 -30.69
C GLN A 252 -112.75 -15.03 -30.02
N ASN A 253 -111.59 -15.00 -30.69
CA ASN A 253 -110.39 -14.33 -30.19
C ASN A 253 -110.60 -12.81 -30.08
N MET A 254 -111.39 -12.21 -30.97
CA MET A 254 -111.74 -10.78 -30.93
C MET A 254 -112.69 -10.50 -29.76
N GLN A 255 -113.69 -11.36 -29.52
CA GLN A 255 -114.60 -11.24 -28.39
C GLN A 255 -113.88 -11.47 -27.05
N GLU A 256 -113.00 -12.47 -26.95
CA GLU A 256 -112.11 -12.64 -25.80
C GLU A 256 -111.13 -11.47 -25.63
N ALA A 257 -110.64 -10.88 -26.72
CA ALA A 257 -109.79 -9.70 -26.66
C ALA A 257 -110.57 -8.45 -26.22
N GLU A 258 -111.85 -8.31 -26.58
CA GLU A 258 -112.74 -7.25 -26.09
C GLU A 258 -113.10 -7.43 -24.61
N GLU A 259 -113.35 -8.66 -24.17
CA GLU A 259 -113.54 -8.98 -22.75
C GLU A 259 -112.26 -8.74 -21.95
N LYS A 260 -111.09 -9.16 -22.48
CA LYS A 260 -109.78 -8.83 -21.91
C LYS A 260 -109.48 -7.34 -21.96
N LEU A 261 -109.94 -6.61 -22.97
CA LEU A 261 -109.78 -5.15 -23.06
C LEU A 261 -110.66 -4.45 -22.01
N ASN A 262 -111.87 -4.95 -21.76
CA ASN A 262 -112.75 -4.42 -20.72
C ASN A 262 -112.26 -4.79 -19.31
N SER A 263 -111.72 -5.99 -19.11
CA SER A 263 -111.05 -6.36 -17.86
C SER A 263 -109.76 -5.56 -17.65
N LEU A 264 -108.99 -5.30 -18.72
CA LEU A 264 -107.81 -4.45 -18.67
C LEU A 264 -108.18 -2.99 -18.48
N LYS A 265 -109.30 -2.48 -19.02
CA LYS A 265 -109.80 -1.12 -18.74
C LYS A 265 -110.23 -0.96 -17.30
N THR A 266 -110.94 -1.93 -16.73
CA THR A 266 -111.30 -1.92 -15.30
C THR A 266 -110.06 -2.05 -14.41
N THR A 267 -109.11 -2.90 -14.80
CA THR A 267 -107.80 -3.01 -14.13
C THR A 267 -106.98 -1.73 -14.27
N LEU A 268 -107.01 -1.07 -15.43
CA LEU A 268 -106.31 0.18 -15.70
C LEU A 268 -106.96 1.33 -14.93
N MET A 269 -108.29 1.38 -14.81
CA MET A 269 -108.99 2.33 -13.95
C MET A 269 -108.69 2.09 -12.45
N GLN A 270 -108.59 0.83 -12.02
CA GLN A 270 -108.11 0.49 -10.67
C GLN A 270 -106.64 0.86 -10.47
N LYS A 271 -105.78 0.64 -11.46
CA LYS A 271 -104.35 1.01 -11.43
C LYS A 271 -104.17 2.52 -11.52
N GLU A 272 -105.04 3.25 -12.22
CA GLU A 272 -105.04 4.71 -12.30
C GLU A 272 -105.52 5.33 -10.98
N ASN A 273 -106.53 4.74 -10.33
CA ASN A 273 -106.90 5.09 -8.95
C ASN A 273 -105.79 4.73 -7.96
N SER A 274 -105.12 3.59 -8.15
CA SER A 274 -103.94 3.22 -7.35
C SER A 274 -102.77 4.15 -7.63
N MET A 275 -102.60 4.64 -8.86
CA MET A 275 -101.58 5.59 -9.26
C MET A 275 -101.88 6.98 -8.71
N LYS A 276 -103.14 7.42 -8.67
CA LYS A 276 -103.57 8.66 -7.99
C LYS A 276 -103.37 8.55 -6.47
N ASN A 277 -103.64 7.39 -5.88
CA ASN A 277 -103.30 7.13 -4.48
C ASN A 277 -101.78 7.13 -4.26
N LEU A 278 -101.01 6.47 -5.13
CA LEU A 278 -99.55 6.50 -5.10
C LEU A 278 -98.99 7.90 -5.35
N GLN A 279 -99.61 8.73 -6.19
CA GLN A 279 -99.22 10.13 -6.40
C GLN A 279 -99.58 11.02 -5.21
N LYS A 280 -100.61 10.68 -4.43
CA LYS A 280 -100.89 11.34 -3.13
C LYS A 280 -99.94 10.87 -2.03
N ILE A 281 -99.49 9.62 -2.07
CA ILE A 281 -98.58 9.04 -1.07
C ILE A 281 -97.10 9.30 -1.43
N LYS A 282 -96.76 9.51 -2.71
CA LYS A 282 -95.39 9.76 -3.19
C LYS A 282 -94.75 10.99 -2.55
N PRO A 283 -95.43 12.15 -2.40
CA PRO A 283 -94.90 13.26 -1.61
C PRO A 283 -94.62 12.88 -0.16
N ASN A 284 -95.44 12.00 0.44
CA ASN A 284 -95.22 11.51 1.80
C ASN A 284 -94.07 10.51 1.86
N PHE A 285 -93.83 9.69 0.84
CA PHE A 285 -92.65 8.82 0.76
C PHE A 285 -91.39 9.59 0.41
N ASP A 286 -91.45 10.60 -0.45
CA ASP A 286 -90.33 11.48 -0.75
C ASP A 286 -89.97 12.29 0.52
N LEU A 287 -90.97 12.76 1.28
CA LEU A 287 -90.78 13.36 2.61
C LEU A 287 -90.24 12.35 3.63
N ALA A 288 -90.80 11.14 3.69
CA ALA A 288 -90.33 10.09 4.60
C ALA A 288 -88.93 9.59 4.25
N ASN A 289 -88.55 9.57 2.98
CA ASN A 289 -87.22 9.17 2.52
C ASN A 289 -86.20 10.29 2.74
N ASN A 290 -86.62 11.56 2.59
CA ASN A 290 -85.81 12.70 3.02
C ASN A 290 -85.61 12.69 4.53
N LEU A 291 -86.67 12.42 5.31
CA LEU A 291 -86.58 12.22 6.75
C LEU A 291 -85.76 10.97 7.10
N LEU A 292 -85.79 9.91 6.30
CA LEU A 292 -84.97 8.71 6.50
C LEU A 292 -83.48 9.00 6.21
N HIS A 293 -83.19 9.79 5.17
CA HIS A 293 -81.83 10.26 4.90
C HIS A 293 -81.34 11.22 5.97
N GLU A 294 -82.21 12.06 6.51
CA GLU A 294 -81.91 12.93 7.64
C GLU A 294 -81.73 12.12 8.92
N ILE A 295 -82.54 11.09 9.16
CA ILE A 295 -82.37 10.10 10.25
C ILE A 295 -81.09 9.29 10.04
N MET A 296 -80.73 8.91 8.82
CA MET A 296 -79.46 8.21 8.54
C MET A 296 -78.27 9.11 8.81
N LYS A 297 -78.30 10.37 8.36
CA LYS A 297 -77.27 11.36 8.68
C LYS A 297 -77.18 11.64 10.17
N LEU A 298 -78.32 11.77 10.84
CA LEU A 298 -78.39 11.97 12.28
C LEU A 298 -78.01 10.68 13.03
N SER A 299 -78.21 9.49 12.47
CA SER A 299 -77.82 8.18 13.00
C SER A 299 -76.35 7.88 12.76
N GLU A 300 -75.76 8.39 11.68
CA GLU A 300 -74.31 8.40 11.44
C GLU A 300 -73.65 9.40 12.39
N ALA A 301 -74.22 10.60 12.55
CA ALA A 301 -73.77 11.57 13.55
C ALA A 301 -73.99 11.08 15.00
N LEU A 302 -75.08 10.34 15.27
CA LEU A 302 -75.32 9.67 16.54
C LEU A 302 -74.40 8.46 16.73
N LYS A 303 -74.04 7.71 15.69
CA LYS A 303 -73.00 6.67 15.77
C LYS A 303 -71.63 7.26 16.05
N GLU A 304 -71.32 8.42 15.48
CA GLU A 304 -70.12 9.19 15.80
C GLU A 304 -70.15 9.75 17.25
N LEU A 305 -71.34 9.97 17.82
CA LEU A 305 -71.54 10.39 19.22
C LEU A 305 -71.69 9.22 20.22
N GLU A 306 -72.23 8.06 19.82
CA GLU A 306 -72.41 6.82 20.59
C GLU A 306 -71.13 5.96 20.58
N LEU A 307 -70.26 6.10 19.56
CA LEU A 307 -68.83 5.75 19.68
C LEU A 307 -68.09 6.68 20.66
N GLY A 308 -68.71 7.80 21.05
CA GLY A 308 -68.15 8.81 21.94
C GLY A 308 -68.67 8.76 23.37
N ASP A 309 -69.78 8.08 23.67
CA ASP A 309 -70.32 8.06 25.04
C ASP A 309 -71.21 6.84 25.35
N LEU A 310 -70.57 5.84 25.98
CA LEU A 310 -71.06 4.95 27.06
C LEU A 310 -71.93 3.71 26.72
N ASP A 311 -71.41 2.51 27.07
CA ASP A 311 -72.10 1.58 28.00
C ASP A 311 -71.17 0.50 28.63
N ALA A 312 -70.70 0.85 29.83
CA ALA A 312 -70.21 0.15 31.03
C ALA A 312 -69.94 -1.37 31.17
N ASP A 313 -70.28 -2.27 30.25
CA ASP A 313 -69.87 -3.70 30.32
C ASP A 313 -68.79 -4.07 29.28
N SER A 314 -68.46 -3.13 28.38
CA SER A 314 -67.34 -3.21 27.43
C SER A 314 -65.99 -2.77 28.03
N ALA A 315 -66.03 -2.11 29.20
CA ALA A 315 -64.86 -1.43 29.77
C ALA A 315 -63.71 -2.37 30.16
N GLU A 316 -63.96 -3.63 30.53
CA GLU A 316 -62.88 -4.55 30.91
C GLU A 316 -62.22 -5.20 29.67
N GLY A 317 -63.01 -5.54 28.65
CA GLY A 317 -62.51 -6.08 27.38
C GLY A 317 -61.84 -5.01 26.50
N GLU A 318 -62.40 -3.80 26.44
CA GLU A 318 -61.73 -2.67 25.80
C GLU A 318 -60.51 -2.21 26.59
N LEU A 319 -60.50 -2.29 27.92
CA LEU A 319 -59.30 -1.99 28.71
C LEU A 319 -58.21 -3.04 28.46
N ASP A 320 -58.54 -4.32 28.31
CA ASP A 320 -57.57 -5.36 27.94
C ASP A 320 -57.03 -5.15 26.52
N VAL A 321 -57.90 -4.85 25.55
CA VAL A 321 -57.50 -4.55 24.16
C VAL A 321 -56.65 -3.28 24.11
N LEU A 322 -57.06 -2.21 24.80
CA LEU A 322 -56.30 -0.98 24.91
C LEU A 322 -55.00 -1.17 25.70
N GLN A 323 -54.95 -2.08 26.68
CA GLN A 323 -53.70 -2.43 27.39
C GLN A 323 -52.76 -3.22 26.49
N THR A 324 -53.27 -4.13 25.65
CA THR A 324 -52.46 -4.80 24.64
C THR A 324 -51.98 -3.83 23.56
N GLU A 325 -52.83 -2.93 23.08
CA GLU A 325 -52.42 -1.88 22.13
C GLU A 325 -51.43 -0.91 22.77
N LEU A 326 -51.59 -0.55 24.06
CA LEU A 326 -50.61 0.24 24.81
C LEU A 326 -49.30 -0.52 25.01
N ALA A 327 -49.35 -1.83 25.24
CA ALA A 327 -48.16 -2.67 25.37
C ALA A 327 -47.43 -2.78 24.04
N GLU A 328 -48.15 -2.96 22.93
CA GLU A 328 -47.61 -2.97 21.57
C GLU A 328 -47.05 -1.59 21.19
N LEU A 329 -47.75 -0.50 21.48
CA LEU A 329 -47.26 0.87 21.27
C LEU A 329 -46.04 1.18 22.13
N ARG A 330 -46.00 0.72 23.39
CA ARG A 330 -44.82 0.84 24.25
C ARG A 330 -43.65 0.04 23.71
N HIS A 331 -43.90 -1.19 23.24
CA HIS A 331 -42.89 -2.03 22.63
C HIS A 331 -42.33 -1.40 21.36
N GLN A 332 -43.20 -0.95 20.44
CA GLN A 332 -42.82 -0.21 19.24
C GLN A 332 -42.05 1.06 19.59
N HIS A 333 -42.42 1.76 20.67
CA HIS A 333 -41.70 2.95 21.11
C HIS A 333 -40.31 2.64 21.68
N GLU A 334 -40.18 1.53 22.41
CA GLU A 334 -38.90 1.01 22.90
C GLU A 334 -38.01 0.50 21.77
N GLU A 335 -38.57 -0.17 20.76
CA GLU A 335 -37.87 -0.55 19.53
C GLU A 335 -37.41 0.70 18.75
N LEU A 336 -38.26 1.71 18.60
CA LEU A 336 -37.90 2.98 17.98
C LEU A 336 -36.80 3.71 18.76
N ARG A 337 -36.85 3.65 20.09
CA ARG A 337 -35.84 4.23 20.97
C ARG A 337 -34.52 3.46 20.87
N ALA A 338 -34.56 2.14 20.80
CA ALA A 338 -33.39 1.29 20.59
C ALA A 338 -32.77 1.53 19.20
N ALA A 339 -33.60 1.60 18.14
CA ALA A 339 -33.15 1.91 16.79
C ALA A 339 -32.53 3.31 16.71
N ARG A 340 -33.12 4.32 17.37
CA ARG A 340 -32.53 5.66 17.46
C ARG A 340 -31.22 5.67 18.24
N ALA A 341 -31.12 4.91 19.33
CA ALA A 341 -29.88 4.79 20.11
C ALA A 341 -28.78 4.06 19.32
N GLU A 342 -29.14 3.03 18.55
CA GLU A 342 -28.22 2.32 17.67
C GLU A 342 -27.76 3.21 16.51
N LEU A 343 -28.66 3.98 15.91
CA LEU A 343 -28.32 4.95 14.88
C LEU A 343 -27.39 6.05 15.42
N ALA A 344 -27.66 6.57 16.63
CA ALA A 344 -26.78 7.51 17.31
C ALA A 344 -25.40 6.92 17.61
N ARG A 345 -25.32 5.65 18.02
CA ARG A 345 -24.03 4.93 18.18
C ARG A 345 -23.29 4.79 16.86
N ARG A 346 -23.98 4.40 15.78
CA ARG A 346 -23.38 4.30 14.44
C ARG A 346 -22.87 5.65 13.93
N HIS A 347 -23.59 6.74 14.20
CA HIS A 347 -23.12 8.09 13.89
C HIS A 347 -21.88 8.48 14.70
N ALA A 348 -21.85 8.21 16.00
CA ALA A 348 -20.68 8.46 16.84
C ALA A 348 -19.46 7.61 16.42
N ASP A 349 -19.67 6.35 16.05
CA ASP A 349 -18.63 5.46 15.52
C ASP A 349 -18.12 5.94 14.15
N HIS A 350 -19.00 6.48 13.31
CA HIS A 350 -18.61 7.07 12.03
C HIS A 350 -17.81 8.36 12.23
N GLU A 351 -18.24 9.25 13.14
CA GLU A 351 -17.50 10.48 13.45
C GLU A 351 -16.11 10.19 14.03
N THR A 352 -15.99 9.21 14.92
CA THR A 352 -14.70 8.80 15.49
C THR A 352 -13.78 8.18 14.43
N LYS A 353 -14.31 7.31 13.56
CA LYS A 353 -13.55 6.76 12.41
C LYS A 353 -13.11 7.85 11.43
N SER A 354 -13.99 8.81 11.14
CA SER A 354 -13.68 9.95 10.27
C SER A 354 -12.56 10.82 10.87
N LYS A 355 -12.64 11.17 12.16
CA LYS A 355 -11.57 11.89 12.86
C LYS A 355 -10.24 11.12 12.86
N LEU A 356 -10.29 9.80 13.02
CA LEU A 356 -9.09 8.94 12.95
C LEU A 356 -8.49 8.91 11.54
N GLN A 357 -9.32 8.84 10.50
CA GLN A 357 -8.85 8.93 9.11
C GLN A 357 -8.22 10.29 8.80
N VAL A 358 -8.83 11.39 9.26
CA VAL A 358 -8.28 12.75 9.07
C VAL A 358 -6.90 12.87 9.73
N THR A 359 -6.76 12.42 10.97
CA THR A 359 -5.47 12.45 11.68
C THR A 359 -4.42 11.54 11.04
N GLN A 360 -4.81 10.39 10.49
CA GLN A 360 -3.91 9.53 9.71
C GLN A 360 -3.44 10.22 8.42
N LEU A 361 -4.37 10.85 7.67
CA LEU A 361 -4.05 11.61 6.46
C LEU A 361 -3.14 12.80 6.76
N GLU A 362 -3.40 13.55 7.84
CA GLU A 362 -2.54 14.65 8.29
C GLU A 362 -1.12 14.16 8.63
N SER A 363 -0.99 12.99 9.27
CA SER A 363 0.33 12.41 9.55
C SER A 363 1.06 11.99 8.27
N ALA A 364 0.35 11.39 7.31
CA ALA A 364 0.91 10.98 6.03
C ALA A 364 1.37 12.17 5.19
N ILE A 365 0.63 13.29 5.24
CA ILE A 365 1.03 14.55 4.60
C ILE A 365 2.32 15.08 5.20
N ARG A 366 2.45 15.11 6.54
CA ARG A 366 3.69 15.56 7.20
C ARG A 366 4.89 14.69 6.84
N GLU A 367 4.72 13.36 6.80
CA GLU A 367 5.79 12.44 6.37
C GLU A 367 6.19 12.67 4.91
N ALA A 368 5.24 12.97 4.03
CA ALA A 368 5.50 13.31 2.63
C ALA A 368 6.27 14.63 2.51
N GLU A 369 5.88 15.67 3.25
CA GLU A 369 6.56 16.96 3.30
C GLU A 369 8.01 16.83 3.82
N GLU A 370 8.25 16.01 4.85
CA GLU A 370 9.60 15.75 5.36
C GLU A 370 10.48 15.00 4.33
N LYS A 371 9.91 14.02 3.62
CA LYS A 371 10.62 13.32 2.53
C LYS A 371 10.94 14.24 1.37
N GLU A 372 10.01 15.12 1.00
CA GLU A 372 10.26 16.12 -0.05
C GLU A 372 11.36 17.08 0.37
N LYS A 373 11.34 17.56 1.62
CA LYS A 373 12.38 18.44 2.15
C LYS A 373 13.76 17.80 2.09
N LYS A 374 13.89 16.55 2.54
CA LYS A 374 15.15 15.78 2.42
C LYS A 374 15.59 15.64 0.96
N SER A 375 14.66 15.30 0.06
CA SER A 375 14.96 15.16 -1.37
C SER A 375 15.46 16.47 -1.99
N ARG A 376 14.88 17.62 -1.60
CA ARG A 376 15.35 18.94 -2.03
C ARG A 376 16.74 19.28 -1.48
N GLU A 377 17.01 18.94 -0.23
CA GLU A 377 18.33 19.13 0.39
C GLU A 377 19.40 18.28 -0.31
N ASP A 378 19.09 17.02 -0.63
CA ASP A 378 20.01 16.12 -1.36
C ASP A 378 20.23 16.55 -2.82
N ALA A 379 19.18 17.05 -3.49
CA ALA A 379 19.30 17.66 -4.81
C ALA A 379 20.20 18.91 -4.78
N LYS A 380 20.09 19.75 -3.74
CA LYS A 380 20.93 20.93 -3.57
C LYS A 380 22.40 20.55 -3.36
N LYS A 381 22.70 19.59 -2.49
CA LYS A 381 24.07 19.08 -2.30
C LYS A 381 24.65 18.50 -3.59
N SER A 382 23.83 17.79 -4.36
CA SER A 382 24.25 17.24 -5.66
C SER A 382 24.60 18.33 -6.67
N LEU A 383 23.84 19.44 -6.70
CA LEU A 383 24.14 20.60 -7.54
C LEU A 383 25.45 21.28 -7.12
N GLU A 384 25.68 21.45 -5.81
CA GLU A 384 26.93 22.01 -5.27
C GLU A 384 28.15 21.16 -5.68
N ILE A 385 28.04 19.83 -5.61
CA ILE A 385 29.09 18.90 -6.08
C ILE A 385 29.33 19.05 -7.59
N ILE A 386 28.27 19.17 -8.39
CA ILE A 386 28.39 19.36 -9.84
C ILE A 386 29.10 20.67 -10.18
N GLU A 387 28.82 21.76 -9.46
CA GLU A 387 29.52 23.03 -9.63
C GLU A 387 31.00 22.91 -9.24
N GLU A 388 31.32 22.25 -8.14
CA GLU A 388 32.71 22.02 -7.73
C GLU A 388 33.49 21.20 -8.78
N ILE A 389 32.87 20.16 -9.35
CA ILE A 389 33.47 19.37 -10.44
C ILE A 389 33.71 20.24 -11.68
N LYS A 390 32.77 21.12 -12.05
CA LYS A 390 32.94 22.04 -13.18
C LYS A 390 34.13 22.97 -12.96
N GLU A 391 34.26 23.56 -11.77
CA GLU A 391 35.40 24.43 -11.44
C GLU A 391 36.75 23.69 -11.45
N ARG A 392 36.79 22.46 -10.94
CA ARG A 392 38.01 21.64 -11.01
C ARG A 392 38.36 21.27 -12.46
N THR A 393 37.35 21.00 -13.28
CA THR A 393 37.54 20.67 -14.69
C THR A 393 38.07 21.87 -15.49
N THR A 394 37.58 23.08 -15.22
CA THR A 394 38.10 24.29 -15.88
C THR A 394 39.54 24.58 -15.46
N LYS A 395 39.87 24.47 -14.17
CA LYS A 395 41.25 24.60 -13.67
C LYS A 395 42.20 23.60 -14.32
N TYR A 396 41.80 22.33 -14.40
CA TYR A 396 42.61 21.31 -15.06
C TYR A 396 42.81 21.58 -16.56
N ALA A 397 41.79 22.09 -17.26
CA ALA A 397 41.91 22.48 -18.66
C ALA A 397 42.89 23.66 -18.85
N GLU A 398 42.88 24.64 -17.95
CA GLU A 398 43.84 25.75 -17.96
C GLU A 398 45.27 25.28 -17.68
N GLU A 399 45.48 24.42 -16.69
CA GLU A 399 46.79 23.84 -16.37
C GLU A 399 47.33 23.02 -17.54
N LYS A 400 46.49 22.19 -18.17
CA LYS A 400 46.84 21.44 -19.38
C LYS A 400 47.27 22.38 -20.52
N LYS A 401 46.55 23.49 -20.72
CA LYS A 401 46.90 24.47 -21.74
C LYS A 401 48.26 25.12 -21.45
N ARG A 402 48.52 25.53 -20.21
CA ARG A 402 49.83 26.09 -19.80
C ARG A 402 50.96 25.07 -20.01
N GLY A 403 50.75 23.82 -19.63
CA GLY A 403 51.75 22.76 -19.84
C GLY A 403 52.06 22.51 -21.32
N LEU A 404 51.07 22.62 -22.21
CA LEU A 404 51.29 22.55 -23.66
C LEU A 404 52.09 23.75 -24.18
N GLU A 405 51.79 24.96 -23.72
CA GLU A 405 52.53 26.18 -24.10
C GLU A 405 54.00 26.12 -23.62
N GLU A 406 54.25 25.58 -22.42
CA GLU A 406 55.60 25.34 -21.90
C GLU A 406 56.36 24.30 -22.72
N LEU A 407 55.72 23.20 -23.10
CA LEU A 407 56.32 22.19 -23.98
C LEU A 407 56.69 22.76 -25.34
N GLU A 408 55.80 23.55 -25.97
CA GLU A 408 56.10 24.23 -27.23
C GLU A 408 57.26 25.22 -27.11
N LEU A 409 57.38 25.90 -25.97
CA LEU A 409 58.51 26.81 -25.71
C LEU A 409 59.81 26.04 -25.58
N ILE A 410 59.81 24.92 -24.84
CA ILE A 410 60.97 24.04 -24.71
C ILE A 410 61.38 23.49 -26.08
N GLU A 411 60.42 23.01 -26.88
CA GLU A 411 60.67 22.50 -28.23
C GLU A 411 61.31 23.57 -29.12
N ARG A 412 60.76 24.79 -29.13
CA ARG A 412 61.33 25.92 -29.87
C ARG A 412 62.74 26.26 -29.42
N ASN A 413 62.97 26.38 -28.12
CA ASN A 413 64.30 26.66 -27.56
C ASN A 413 65.31 25.57 -27.92
N PHE A 414 64.90 24.30 -27.86
CA PHE A 414 65.74 23.17 -28.23
C PHE A 414 66.10 23.19 -29.72
N CYS A 415 65.13 23.48 -30.59
CA CYS A 415 65.36 23.62 -32.03
C CYS A 415 66.30 24.79 -32.36
N GLU A 416 66.16 25.93 -31.68
CA GLU A 416 67.05 27.08 -31.84
C GLU A 416 68.48 26.77 -31.37
N GLN A 417 68.62 26.06 -30.24
CA GLN A 417 69.93 25.61 -29.78
C GLN A 417 70.59 24.66 -30.78
N LEU A 418 69.85 23.69 -31.32
CA LEU A 418 70.35 22.78 -32.35
C LEU A 418 70.84 23.52 -33.60
N LYS A 419 70.06 24.49 -34.09
CA LYS A 419 70.47 25.35 -35.22
C LYS A 419 71.72 26.16 -34.90
N SER A 420 71.82 26.74 -33.72
CA SER A 420 73.00 27.47 -33.27
C SER A 420 74.25 26.59 -33.23
N TYR A 421 74.13 25.35 -32.74
CA TYR A 421 75.21 24.37 -32.76
C TYR A 421 75.59 23.95 -34.19
N GLU A 422 74.61 23.75 -35.07
CA GLU A 422 74.83 23.43 -36.48
C GLU A 422 75.57 24.58 -37.21
N ASP A 423 75.14 25.83 -37.00
CA ASP A 423 75.79 27.02 -37.55
C ASP A 423 77.22 27.19 -37.01
N ALA A 424 77.45 26.92 -35.72
CA ALA A 424 78.78 26.95 -35.12
C ALA A 424 79.71 25.88 -35.72
N LEU A 425 79.19 24.66 -35.94
CA LEU A 425 79.93 23.58 -36.59
C LEU A 425 80.25 23.92 -38.05
N LEU A 426 79.32 24.53 -38.78
CA LEU A 426 79.54 25.01 -40.15
C LEU A 426 80.64 26.06 -40.20
N ARG A 427 80.65 27.04 -39.28
CA ARG A 427 81.74 28.03 -39.20
C ARG A 427 83.10 27.39 -38.91
N VAL A 428 83.16 26.45 -37.97
CA VAL A 428 84.41 25.73 -37.67
C VAL A 428 84.90 24.94 -38.89
N LYS A 429 83.98 24.33 -39.65
CA LYS A 429 84.30 23.64 -40.90
C LYS A 429 84.85 24.62 -41.95
N ASP A 430 84.20 25.77 -42.14
CA ASP A 430 84.62 26.78 -43.10
C ASP A 430 85.99 27.37 -42.74
N GLU A 431 86.23 27.70 -41.46
CA GLU A 431 87.55 28.15 -40.96
C GLU A 431 88.64 27.08 -41.13
N ALA A 432 88.31 25.81 -40.91
CA ALA A 432 89.24 24.70 -41.14
C ALA A 432 89.56 24.56 -42.63
N GLN A 433 88.56 24.73 -43.50
CA GLN A 433 88.72 24.70 -44.95
C GLN A 433 89.57 25.88 -45.44
N GLU A 434 89.35 27.08 -44.91
CA GLU A 434 90.15 28.27 -45.21
C GLU A 434 91.63 28.09 -44.76
N LYS A 435 91.87 27.56 -43.55
CA LYS A 435 93.23 27.22 -43.08
C LYS A 435 93.92 26.16 -43.95
N ILE A 436 93.18 25.20 -44.49
CA ILE A 436 93.70 24.20 -45.43
C ILE A 436 94.06 24.89 -46.75
N GLU A 437 93.20 25.75 -47.28
CA GLU A 437 93.45 26.51 -48.50
C GLU A 437 94.64 27.48 -48.37
N GLU A 438 94.79 28.19 -47.24
CA GLU A 438 95.94 29.04 -46.96
C GLU A 438 97.25 28.23 -46.88
N ARG A 439 97.24 27.04 -46.25
CA ARG A 439 98.40 26.13 -46.25
C ARG A 439 98.76 25.64 -47.65
N LEU A 440 97.78 25.42 -48.51
CA LEU A 440 98.00 25.04 -49.91
C LEU A 440 98.54 26.21 -50.74
N ARG A 441 98.07 27.45 -50.53
CA ARG A 441 98.61 28.66 -51.18
C ARG A 441 100.03 28.97 -50.71
N GLY A 442 100.35 28.75 -49.43
CA GLY A 442 101.70 28.91 -48.88
C GLY A 442 102.73 27.87 -49.35
N ARG A 443 102.30 26.77 -49.99
CA ARG A 443 103.19 25.80 -50.66
C ARG A 443 103.49 26.14 -52.12
N HIS A 444 102.86 27.17 -52.68
CA HIS A 444 103.02 27.61 -54.07
C HIS A 444 103.68 28.99 -54.21
N ARG A 445 104.32 29.48 -53.15
CA ARG A 445 105.38 30.51 -53.18
C ARG A 445 106.63 29.89 -52.58
#